data_AF-A0A2N1CWZ3-F1
#
_entry.id   AF-A0A2N1CWZ3-F1
#
_cell.length_a   1.000
_cell.length_b   1.000
_cell.length_c   1.000
_cell.angle_alpha   90.00
_cell.angle_beta   90.00
_cell.angle_gamma   90.00
#
_symmetry.space_group_name_H-M   'P 1'
#
loop_
_entity.id
_entity.type
_entity.pdbx_description
1 polymer ?
#
loop_
_entity_poly.entity_id
_entity_poly.type
_entity_poly.pdbx_seq_one_letter_code
_entity_poly.pdbx_strand_id
1 'polypeptide(L)'
;MTILVIAEHNNAVLAAATLNTVAAAKAIGGDIHVLVAGAGCAAIGEAAAKIEGVSKVLVADDAAYANQLPENVAPLIADLAKDYSHVLAAATTNGKNFLPRVAAKLDVDQISEIIAVESPDTFKRPIYAGNAIATVQSSAAIKVITVRATGFDPVNAEGGSAAVEQVSGTGDAGISSFVGEELAKSDRPELTAAKIVVSGGRGMQNGDNFKHLYSLADKLGAAVGASRAAVDAGFVPNDMQVGQTGKIVAPQLYIAVGISGAIQHLAGMKDSKVIVAINKDEEAPIFQVADYGLVGDLFEILPELEELV
;
A
#
# COMPACT_ATOMS: atom_id res chain seq x y z
N MET A 1 23.66 -1.22 -13.98
CA MET A 1 22.70 -0.44 -13.17
C MET A 1 21.93 -1.44 -12.37
N THR A 2 21.98 -1.35 -11.04
CA THR A 2 21.37 -2.33 -10.15
C THR A 2 20.45 -1.61 -9.18
N ILE A 3 19.29 -2.21 -8.93
CA ILE A 3 18.20 -1.67 -8.12
C ILE A 3 18.02 -2.56 -6.90
N LEU A 4 17.96 -1.96 -5.71
CA LEU A 4 17.63 -2.64 -4.46
C LEU A 4 16.15 -2.39 -4.14
N VAL A 5 15.33 -3.44 -4.15
CA VAL A 5 13.95 -3.41 -3.68
C VAL A 5 13.89 -3.93 -2.25
N ILE A 6 13.26 -3.20 -1.35
CA ILE A 6 13.04 -3.65 0.03
C ILE A 6 11.70 -4.37 0.09
N ALA A 7 11.74 -5.65 0.46
CA ALA A 7 10.55 -6.48 0.58
C ALA A 7 9.67 -6.02 1.75
N GLU A 8 8.37 -5.90 1.50
CA GLU A 8 7.36 -5.75 2.55
C GLU A 8 6.89 -7.15 2.96
N HIS A 9 6.94 -7.46 4.26
CA HIS A 9 6.50 -8.74 4.81
C HIS A 9 6.22 -8.63 6.32
N ASN A 10 5.54 -9.64 6.87
CA ASN A 10 5.29 -9.80 8.31
C ASN A 10 6.08 -10.97 8.94
N ASN A 11 7.23 -11.28 8.35
CA ASN A 11 8.08 -12.46 8.61
C ASN A 11 7.47 -13.83 8.23
N ALA A 12 6.17 -13.92 7.96
CA ALA A 12 5.51 -15.16 7.54
C ALA A 12 5.02 -15.14 6.08
N VAL A 13 4.59 -13.97 5.60
CA VAL A 13 4.01 -13.77 4.27
C VAL A 13 4.67 -12.56 3.61
N LEU A 14 5.09 -12.73 2.36
CA LEU A 14 5.54 -11.64 1.50
C LEU A 14 4.32 -10.84 1.04
N ALA A 15 4.31 -9.53 1.25
CA ALA A 15 3.20 -8.69 0.86
C ALA A 15 3.18 -8.47 -0.66
N ALA A 16 1.97 -8.47 -1.24
CA ALA A 16 1.75 -8.27 -2.67
C ALA A 16 2.36 -6.95 -3.19
N ALA A 17 2.39 -5.90 -2.35
CA ALA A 17 2.99 -4.61 -2.68
C ALA A 17 4.48 -4.69 -3.10
N THR A 18 5.20 -5.74 -2.68
CA THR A 18 6.56 -6.01 -3.15
C THR A 18 6.57 -6.30 -4.65
N LEU A 19 5.57 -7.02 -5.18
CA LEU A 19 5.45 -7.34 -6.61
C LEU A 19 5.21 -6.07 -7.45
N ASN A 20 4.38 -5.15 -6.97
CA ASN A 20 4.18 -3.84 -7.62
C ASN A 20 5.47 -3.01 -7.60
N THR A 21 6.23 -3.09 -6.52
CA THR A 21 7.52 -2.39 -6.38
C THR A 21 8.57 -2.96 -7.35
N VAL A 22 8.60 -4.29 -7.53
CA VAL A 22 9.44 -4.94 -8.55
C VAL A 22 9.00 -4.54 -9.96
N ALA A 23 7.70 -4.36 -10.23
CA ALA A 23 7.24 -3.85 -11.52
C ALA A 23 7.75 -2.42 -11.80
N ALA A 24 7.74 -1.53 -10.80
CA ALA A 24 8.35 -0.22 -10.92
C ALA A 24 9.86 -0.31 -11.17
N ALA A 25 10.57 -1.21 -10.47
CA ALA A 25 12.00 -1.47 -10.72
C ALA A 25 12.26 -1.97 -12.15
N LYS A 26 11.41 -2.87 -12.69
CA LYS A 26 11.49 -3.31 -14.10
C LYS A 26 11.34 -2.15 -15.07
N ALA A 27 10.45 -1.19 -14.77
CA ALA A 27 10.24 -0.01 -15.62
C ALA A 27 11.43 0.97 -15.62
N ILE A 28 12.21 1.03 -14.52
CA ILE A 28 13.49 1.74 -14.46
C ILE A 28 14.55 1.03 -15.34
N GLY A 29 14.53 -0.30 -15.32
CA GLY A 29 15.49 -1.15 -16.04
C GLY A 29 16.75 -1.45 -15.23
N GLY A 30 17.49 -2.49 -15.65
CA GLY A 30 18.67 -2.99 -14.93
C GLY A 30 18.36 -4.22 -14.07
N ASP A 31 19.36 -4.64 -13.29
CA ASP A 31 19.27 -5.83 -12.44
C ASP A 31 18.54 -5.52 -11.13
N ILE A 32 17.63 -6.38 -10.71
CA ILE A 32 16.79 -6.18 -9.53
C ILE A 32 17.22 -7.13 -8.43
N HIS A 33 17.71 -6.58 -7.33
CA HIS A 33 17.96 -7.31 -6.10
C HIS A 33 16.82 -7.01 -5.11
N VAL A 34 16.48 -7.98 -4.26
CA VAL A 34 15.49 -7.82 -3.19
C VAL A 34 16.17 -8.00 -1.84
N LEU A 35 16.00 -7.06 -0.92
CA LEU A 35 16.36 -7.23 0.49
C LEU A 35 15.14 -7.70 1.28
N VAL A 36 15.33 -8.79 2.02
CA VAL A 36 14.42 -9.27 3.07
C VAL A 36 15.12 -9.05 4.41
N ALA A 37 14.58 -8.18 5.25
CA ALA A 37 15.14 -7.88 6.57
C ALA A 37 14.10 -8.15 7.65
N GLY A 38 14.36 -9.14 8.50
CA GLY A 38 13.41 -9.60 9.50
C GLY A 38 14.01 -10.61 10.46
N ALA A 39 13.15 -11.32 11.19
CA ALA A 39 13.57 -12.39 12.10
C ALA A 39 12.85 -13.70 11.74
N GLY A 40 13.62 -14.78 11.58
CA GLY A 40 13.10 -16.05 11.09
C GLY A 40 12.53 -15.94 9.67
N CYS A 41 13.15 -15.13 8.82
CA CYS A 41 12.58 -14.68 7.54
C CYS A 41 13.11 -15.45 6.32
N ALA A 42 13.83 -16.56 6.51
CA ALA A 42 14.37 -17.39 5.43
C ALA A 42 13.30 -17.79 4.38
N ALA A 43 12.10 -18.17 4.81
CA ALA A 43 11.00 -18.54 3.91
C ALA A 43 10.53 -17.36 3.03
N ILE A 44 10.64 -16.12 3.53
CA ILE A 44 10.38 -14.91 2.75
C ILE A 44 11.47 -14.70 1.71
N GLY A 45 12.74 -14.98 2.05
CA GLY A 45 13.84 -14.97 1.09
C GLY A 45 13.61 -15.95 -0.07
N GLU A 46 13.16 -17.17 0.24
CA GLU A 46 12.80 -18.17 -0.77
C GLU A 46 11.60 -17.74 -1.63
N ALA A 47 10.58 -17.13 -1.02
CA ALA A 47 9.44 -16.59 -1.76
C ALA A 47 9.87 -15.43 -2.68
N ALA A 48 10.73 -14.53 -2.19
CA ALA A 48 11.25 -13.42 -2.97
C ALA A 48 12.11 -13.89 -4.15
N ALA A 49 12.82 -15.01 -4.00
CA ALA A 49 13.66 -15.57 -5.06
C ALA A 49 12.87 -16.11 -6.25
N LYS A 50 11.59 -16.43 -6.03
CA LYS A 50 10.67 -16.90 -7.08
C LYS A 50 10.03 -15.75 -7.87
N ILE A 51 10.15 -14.50 -7.42
CA ILE A 51 9.54 -13.35 -8.11
C ILE A 51 10.19 -13.19 -9.49
N GLU A 52 9.35 -13.09 -10.51
CA GLU A 52 9.79 -12.90 -11.88
C GLU A 52 10.60 -11.60 -12.03
N GLY A 53 11.83 -11.73 -12.54
CA GLY A 53 12.73 -10.60 -12.83
C GLY A 53 13.64 -10.17 -11.68
N VAL A 54 13.54 -10.81 -10.51
CA VAL A 54 14.53 -10.67 -9.44
C VAL A 54 15.75 -11.53 -9.77
N SER A 55 16.95 -10.96 -9.71
CA SER A 55 18.22 -11.65 -10.00
C SER A 55 18.95 -12.11 -8.74
N LYS A 56 18.75 -11.41 -7.61
CA LYS A 56 19.35 -11.76 -6.31
C LYS A 56 18.41 -11.41 -5.16
N VAL A 57 18.44 -12.22 -4.11
CA VAL A 57 17.80 -11.93 -2.83
C VAL A 57 18.87 -11.85 -1.73
N LEU A 58 18.88 -10.75 -1.00
CA LEU A 58 19.68 -10.55 0.20
C LEU A 58 18.78 -10.81 1.41
N VAL A 59 19.20 -11.69 2.32
CA VAL A 59 18.47 -12.00 3.54
C VAL A 59 19.27 -11.51 4.74
N ALA A 60 18.70 -10.57 5.48
CA ALA A 60 19.18 -10.11 6.78
C ALA A 60 18.26 -10.67 7.86
N ASP A 61 18.61 -11.85 8.38
CA ASP A 61 17.84 -12.54 9.43
C ASP A 61 18.44 -12.25 10.82
N ASP A 62 17.85 -11.30 11.54
CA ASP A 62 18.27 -10.89 12.88
C ASP A 62 17.05 -10.42 13.70
N ALA A 63 17.05 -10.71 15.00
CA ALA A 63 16.00 -10.28 15.93
C ALA A 63 15.80 -8.75 15.93
N ALA A 64 16.85 -7.97 15.68
CA ALA A 64 16.79 -6.52 15.55
C ALA A 64 15.87 -6.02 14.44
N TYR A 65 15.60 -6.86 13.42
CA TYR A 65 14.78 -6.54 12.26
C TYR A 65 13.35 -7.08 12.36
N ALA A 66 13.01 -7.82 13.42
CA ALA A 66 11.71 -8.48 13.59
C ALA A 66 10.51 -7.54 13.35
N ASN A 67 10.59 -6.31 13.88
CA ASN A 67 9.53 -5.29 13.80
C ASN A 67 9.91 -4.11 12.90
N GLN A 68 10.97 -4.28 12.09
CA GLN A 68 11.44 -3.31 11.09
C GLN A 68 11.59 -1.86 11.59
N LEU A 69 12.04 -1.67 12.83
CA LEU A 69 12.27 -0.33 13.40
C LEU A 69 13.26 0.47 12.52
N PRO A 70 12.95 1.73 12.14
CA PRO A 70 13.81 2.51 11.25
C PRO A 70 15.22 2.72 11.78
N GLU A 71 15.39 2.78 13.10
CA GLU A 71 16.68 2.89 13.77
C GLU A 71 17.61 1.72 13.41
N ASN A 72 17.03 0.53 13.18
CA ASN A 72 17.74 -0.72 12.91
C ASN A 72 17.83 -1.01 11.41
N VAL A 73 16.72 -0.86 10.68
CA VAL A 73 16.65 -1.22 9.25
C VAL A 73 17.28 -0.17 8.34
N ALA A 74 17.15 1.13 8.65
CA ALA A 74 17.68 2.17 7.76
C ALA A 74 19.22 2.16 7.64
N PRO A 75 20.03 1.93 8.71
CA PRO A 75 21.47 1.72 8.58
C PRO A 75 21.83 0.54 7.68
N LEU A 76 21.18 -0.62 7.86
CA LEU A 76 21.36 -1.79 7.00
C LEU A 76 21.13 -1.44 5.52
N ILE A 77 20.00 -0.80 5.21
CA ILE A 77 19.68 -0.41 3.83
C ILE A 77 20.70 0.60 3.30
N ALA A 78 21.05 1.64 4.07
CA ALA A 78 21.97 2.67 3.64
C ALA A 78 23.38 2.13 3.37
N ASP A 79 23.84 1.14 4.14
CA ASP A 79 25.13 0.51 3.90
C ASP A 79 25.11 -0.34 2.63
N LEU A 80 24.06 -1.14 2.42
CA LEU A 80 23.89 -1.92 1.19
C LEU A 80 23.74 -1.01 -0.04
N ALA A 81 23.00 0.09 0.08
CA ALA A 81 22.64 0.99 -1.01
C ALA A 81 23.84 1.60 -1.75
N LYS A 82 25.03 1.63 -1.13
CA LYS A 82 26.27 2.16 -1.73
C LYS A 82 26.67 1.43 -3.02
N ASP A 83 26.25 0.17 -3.18
CA ASP A 83 26.50 -0.65 -4.36
C ASP A 83 25.36 -0.58 -5.40
N TYR A 84 24.35 0.26 -5.16
CA TYR A 84 23.15 0.35 -5.99
C TYR A 84 22.94 1.76 -6.53
N SER A 85 22.21 1.82 -7.64
CA SER A 85 21.79 3.08 -8.28
C SER A 85 20.42 3.57 -7.81
N HIS A 86 19.60 2.64 -7.30
CA HIS A 86 18.23 2.90 -6.89
C HIS A 86 17.90 2.05 -5.66
N VAL A 87 17.11 2.62 -4.75
CA VAL A 87 16.55 1.92 -3.60
C VAL A 87 15.05 2.18 -3.59
N LEU A 88 14.24 1.13 -3.71
CA LEU A 88 12.80 1.19 -3.82
C LEU A 88 12.14 0.43 -2.66
N ALA A 89 11.06 0.96 -2.13
CA ALA A 89 10.13 0.21 -1.28
C ALA A 89 8.69 0.56 -1.63
N ALA A 90 7.75 -0.31 -1.26
CA ALA A 90 6.35 0.04 -1.33
C ALA A 90 6.03 1.24 -0.44
N ALA A 91 5.08 2.08 -0.85
CA ALA A 91 4.60 3.24 -0.08
C ALA A 91 3.67 2.86 1.09
N THR A 92 4.01 1.78 1.81
CA THR A 92 3.35 1.29 3.01
C THR A 92 3.74 2.12 4.24
N THR A 93 3.17 1.80 5.40
CA THR A 93 3.61 2.39 6.68
C THR A 93 5.11 2.19 6.88
N ASN A 94 5.61 0.97 6.65
CA ASN A 94 7.04 0.65 6.83
C ASN A 94 7.91 1.42 5.83
N GLY A 95 7.64 1.31 4.52
CA GLY A 95 8.44 1.99 3.50
C GLY A 95 8.47 3.51 3.67
N LYS A 96 7.33 4.14 4.00
CA LYS A 96 7.27 5.59 4.32
C LYS A 96 7.99 5.96 5.60
N ASN A 97 8.16 5.01 6.53
CA ASN A 97 8.80 5.24 7.81
C ASN A 97 10.33 5.16 7.71
N PHE A 98 10.90 4.19 6.99
CA PHE A 98 12.35 4.02 6.91
C PHE A 98 13.04 4.63 5.68
N LEU A 99 12.41 4.73 4.49
CA LEU A 99 13.07 5.27 3.29
C LEU A 99 13.55 6.72 3.43
N PRO A 100 12.78 7.66 4.02
CA PRO A 100 13.27 9.02 4.24
C PRO A 100 14.52 9.06 5.14
N ARG A 101 14.61 8.14 6.11
CA ARG A 101 15.79 8.00 6.98
C ARG A 101 17.00 7.44 6.21
N VAL A 102 16.77 6.50 5.29
CA VAL A 102 17.81 6.00 4.37
C VAL A 102 18.33 7.14 3.48
N ALA A 103 17.44 7.91 2.86
CA ALA A 103 17.81 9.05 2.02
C ALA A 103 18.65 10.08 2.78
N ALA A 104 18.24 10.43 4.01
CA ALA A 104 18.98 11.34 4.87
C ALA A 104 20.39 10.81 5.23
N LYS A 105 20.54 9.49 5.45
CA LYS A 105 21.86 8.88 5.70
C LYS A 105 22.78 8.89 4.48
N LEU A 106 22.20 8.84 3.29
CA LEU A 106 22.92 8.85 2.02
C LEU A 106 23.15 10.28 1.48
N ASP A 107 22.59 11.30 2.13
CA ASP A 107 22.60 12.70 1.70
C ASP A 107 22.02 12.89 0.28
N VAL A 108 20.85 12.29 0.04
CA VAL A 108 20.11 12.36 -1.24
C VAL A 108 18.64 12.71 -1.03
N ASP A 109 17.96 13.11 -2.10
CA ASP A 109 16.52 13.33 -2.09
C ASP A 109 15.72 12.01 -1.98
N GLN A 110 14.55 12.10 -1.35
CA GLN A 110 13.58 11.00 -1.29
C GLN A 110 12.39 11.34 -2.19
N ILE A 111 12.10 10.45 -3.15
CA ILE A 111 10.97 10.60 -4.08
C ILE A 111 9.80 9.75 -3.58
N SER A 112 8.77 10.41 -3.06
CA SER A 112 7.62 9.75 -2.45
C SER A 112 6.55 9.32 -3.45
N GLU A 113 6.06 8.08 -3.32
CA GLU A 113 4.84 7.56 -3.96
C GLU A 113 4.80 7.73 -5.48
N ILE A 114 5.83 7.27 -6.19
CA ILE A 114 5.80 7.28 -7.66
C ILE A 114 4.66 6.40 -8.18
N ILE A 115 4.07 6.84 -9.29
CA ILE A 115 3.00 6.14 -10.02
C ILE A 115 3.40 5.80 -11.45
N ALA A 116 4.51 6.37 -11.94
CA ALA A 116 5.08 6.01 -13.23
C ALA A 116 6.58 6.33 -13.26
N VAL A 117 7.29 5.64 -14.14
CA VAL A 117 8.70 5.86 -14.47
C VAL A 117 8.77 6.37 -15.91
N GLU A 118 9.36 7.54 -16.13
CA GLU A 118 9.57 8.10 -17.49
C GLU A 118 10.97 7.76 -18.03
N SER A 119 11.96 7.77 -17.14
CA SER A 119 13.35 7.36 -17.39
C SER A 119 13.96 6.88 -16.07
N PRO A 120 15.18 6.30 -16.07
CA PRO A 120 15.82 5.87 -14.84
C PRO A 120 16.00 6.97 -13.79
N ASP A 121 15.95 8.24 -14.16
CA ASP A 121 16.10 9.38 -13.25
C ASP A 121 14.87 10.29 -13.15
N THR A 122 13.78 9.96 -13.86
CA THR A 122 12.58 10.81 -13.96
C THR A 122 11.30 10.03 -13.69
N PHE A 123 10.49 10.53 -12.75
CA PHE A 123 9.31 9.82 -12.23
C PHE A 123 8.10 10.73 -12.15
N LYS A 124 6.90 10.16 -12.24
CA LYS A 124 5.64 10.87 -11.98
C LYS A 124 5.11 10.51 -10.60
N ARG A 125 4.67 11.52 -9.85
CA ARG A 125 4.01 11.33 -8.55
C ARG A 125 2.82 12.27 -8.36
N PRO A 126 1.76 11.84 -7.65
CA PRO A 126 0.64 12.70 -7.31
C PRO A 126 1.01 13.67 -6.18
N ILE A 127 0.47 14.88 -6.27
CA ILE A 127 0.50 15.92 -5.23
C ILE A 127 -0.91 16.51 -5.06
N TYR A 128 -1.13 17.29 -3.99
CA TYR A 128 -2.42 17.91 -3.67
C TYR A 128 -3.59 16.90 -3.71
N ALA A 129 -3.49 15.82 -2.92
CA ALA A 129 -4.49 14.76 -2.86
C ALA A 129 -4.76 14.09 -4.24
N GLY A 130 -3.75 14.07 -5.11
CA GLY A 130 -3.83 13.51 -6.45
C GLY A 130 -4.46 14.43 -7.49
N ASN A 131 -4.73 15.70 -7.17
CA ASN A 131 -5.30 16.65 -8.12
C ASN A 131 -4.28 17.21 -9.12
N ALA A 132 -2.99 16.99 -8.87
CA ALA A 132 -1.94 17.28 -9.85
C ALA A 132 -0.90 16.15 -9.86
N ILE A 133 -0.31 15.92 -11.03
CA ILE A 133 0.79 14.98 -11.21
C ILE A 133 2.06 15.78 -11.47
N ALA A 134 3.07 15.60 -10.61
CA ALA A 134 4.38 16.20 -10.78
C ALA A 134 5.31 15.20 -11.48
N THR A 135 5.98 15.65 -12.54
CA THR A 135 7.18 14.99 -13.07
C THR A 135 8.39 15.49 -12.30
N VAL A 136 9.16 14.57 -11.71
CA VAL A 136 10.32 14.86 -10.86
C VAL A 136 11.53 14.14 -11.43
N GLN A 137 12.57 14.90 -11.78
CA GLN A 137 13.87 14.36 -12.17
C GLN A 137 14.86 14.53 -11.01
N SER A 138 15.63 13.49 -10.69
CA SER A 138 16.66 13.53 -9.64
C SER A 138 18.06 13.33 -10.22
N SER A 139 18.96 14.25 -9.88
CA SER A 139 20.38 14.17 -10.20
C SER A 139 21.21 13.40 -9.17
N ALA A 140 20.60 12.87 -8.10
CA ALA A 140 21.32 12.12 -7.08
C ALA A 140 21.96 10.84 -7.67
N ALA A 141 23.10 10.43 -7.13
CA ALA A 141 23.78 9.20 -7.55
C ALA A 141 22.93 7.96 -7.24
N ILE A 142 22.24 7.96 -6.09
CA ILE A 142 21.32 6.91 -5.64
C ILE A 142 19.92 7.50 -5.56
N LYS A 143 18.96 6.95 -6.29
CA LYS A 143 17.56 7.38 -6.21
C LYS A 143 16.85 6.59 -5.12
N VAL A 144 16.35 7.27 -4.10
CA VAL A 144 15.63 6.65 -2.97
C VAL A 144 14.13 6.92 -3.12
N ILE A 145 13.34 5.87 -3.35
CA ILE A 145 11.99 5.99 -3.90
C ILE A 145 11.00 5.14 -3.10
N THR A 146 9.82 5.67 -2.82
CA THR A 146 8.66 4.85 -2.45
C THR A 146 7.68 4.72 -3.61
N VAL A 147 7.14 3.52 -3.82
CA VAL A 147 6.28 3.17 -4.96
C VAL A 147 4.84 3.04 -4.50
N ARG A 148 3.92 3.77 -5.15
CA ARG A 148 2.48 3.57 -4.92
C ARG A 148 2.06 2.27 -5.61
N ALA A 149 1.68 1.26 -4.83
CA ALA A 149 1.37 -0.08 -5.35
C ALA A 149 0.30 -0.06 -6.45
N THR A 150 -0.75 0.75 -6.30
CA THR A 150 -1.84 0.87 -7.28
C THR A 150 -1.42 1.52 -8.61
N GLY A 151 -0.23 2.12 -8.70
CA GLY A 151 0.29 2.72 -9.93
C GLY A 151 0.97 1.72 -10.88
N PHE A 152 1.24 0.50 -10.43
CA PHE A 152 1.96 -0.51 -11.21
C PHE A 152 1.26 -1.86 -11.08
N ASP A 153 0.97 -2.52 -12.20
CA ASP A 153 0.50 -3.90 -12.17
C ASP A 153 1.59 -4.81 -11.57
N PRO A 154 1.25 -5.74 -10.66
CA PRO A 154 2.24 -6.59 -10.02
C PRO A 154 2.87 -7.55 -11.03
N VAL A 155 4.17 -7.81 -10.88
CA VAL A 155 4.83 -8.92 -11.58
C VAL A 155 4.32 -10.28 -11.05
N ASN A 156 4.58 -11.35 -11.79
CA ASN A 156 4.30 -12.69 -11.29
C ASN A 156 5.14 -13.00 -10.05
N ALA A 157 4.50 -13.55 -9.01
CA ALA A 157 5.17 -14.00 -7.79
C ALA A 157 6.04 -15.25 -8.01
N GLU A 158 5.85 -15.92 -9.14
CA GLU A 158 6.58 -17.11 -9.57
C GLU A 158 7.22 -16.90 -10.95
N GLY A 159 8.13 -17.80 -11.33
CA GLY A 159 8.86 -17.77 -12.60
C GLY A 159 10.27 -17.19 -12.52
N GLY A 160 10.66 -16.66 -11.36
CA GLY A 160 12.04 -16.30 -11.02
C GLY A 160 12.82 -17.45 -10.37
N SER A 161 14.15 -17.30 -10.33
CA SER A 161 15.07 -18.24 -9.71
C SER A 161 16.32 -17.52 -9.19
N ALA A 162 16.13 -16.45 -8.42
CA ALA A 162 17.21 -15.62 -7.92
C ALA A 162 18.11 -16.38 -6.93
N ALA A 163 19.40 -16.04 -6.90
CA ALA A 163 20.30 -16.54 -5.86
C ALA A 163 19.97 -15.86 -4.51
N VAL A 164 19.93 -16.65 -3.42
CA VAL A 164 19.72 -16.14 -2.06
C VAL A 164 21.07 -16.05 -1.35
N GLU A 165 21.42 -14.85 -0.87
CA GLU A 165 22.65 -14.55 -0.15
C GLU A 165 22.33 -14.00 1.24
N GLN A 166 23.02 -14.50 2.26
CA GLN A 166 22.91 -13.96 3.62
C GLN A 166 23.75 -12.69 3.75
N VAL A 167 23.17 -11.67 4.38
CA VAL A 167 23.85 -10.41 4.71
C VAL A 167 23.61 -10.06 6.17
N SER A 168 24.53 -9.30 6.76
CA SER A 168 24.43 -8.80 8.13
C SER A 168 24.42 -7.28 8.12
N GLY A 169 23.63 -6.67 9.01
CA GLY A 169 23.69 -5.23 9.25
C GLY A 169 24.25 -4.90 10.62
N THR A 170 24.00 -3.67 11.07
CA THR A 170 24.50 -3.16 12.35
C THR A 170 23.81 -3.75 13.58
N GLY A 171 22.73 -4.51 13.41
CA GLY A 171 21.91 -5.04 14.51
C GLY A 171 21.06 -3.97 15.20
N ASP A 172 20.74 -4.21 16.47
CA ASP A 172 19.88 -3.34 17.29
C ASP A 172 20.61 -2.06 17.73
N ALA A 173 20.03 -0.91 17.40
CA ALA A 173 20.54 0.39 17.79
C ALA A 173 20.28 0.73 19.27
N GLY A 174 19.32 0.05 19.92
CA GLY A 174 19.05 0.21 21.35
C GLY A 174 18.45 1.56 21.77
N ILE A 175 17.95 2.35 20.80
CA ILE A 175 17.39 3.70 21.02
C ILE A 175 15.87 3.76 20.83
N SER A 176 15.26 2.69 20.32
CA SER A 176 13.81 2.48 20.23
C SER A 176 13.52 1.00 20.50
N SER A 177 12.33 0.69 20.99
CA SER A 177 11.90 -0.69 21.21
C SER A 177 10.43 -0.88 20.86
N PHE A 178 10.12 -2.06 20.35
CA PHE A 178 8.74 -2.48 20.11
C PHE A 178 8.16 -3.05 21.41
N VAL A 179 7.05 -2.48 21.88
CA VAL A 179 6.38 -2.90 23.14
C VAL A 179 5.24 -3.89 22.87
N GLY A 180 4.51 -3.72 21.77
CA GLY A 180 3.39 -4.57 21.40
C GLY A 180 2.56 -3.98 20.26
N GLU A 181 1.69 -4.80 19.69
CA GLU A 181 0.74 -4.42 18.65
C GLU A 181 -0.62 -5.07 18.90
N GLU A 182 -1.68 -4.40 18.45
CA GLU A 182 -3.04 -4.93 18.40
C GLU A 182 -3.51 -4.90 16.95
N LEU A 183 -3.53 -6.07 16.31
CA LEU A 183 -3.91 -6.20 14.91
C LEU A 183 -5.42 -6.44 14.80
N ALA A 184 -6.08 -5.70 13.92
CA ALA A 184 -7.47 -5.96 13.56
C ALA A 184 -7.58 -7.35 12.93
N LYS A 185 -8.34 -8.24 13.57
CA LYS A 185 -8.62 -9.58 13.06
C LYS A 185 -9.83 -9.51 12.13
N SER A 186 -9.64 -9.96 10.89
CA SER A 186 -10.71 -10.02 9.88
C SER A 186 -10.48 -11.22 8.99
N ASP A 187 -11.55 -11.97 8.71
CA ASP A 187 -11.55 -13.04 7.71
C ASP A 187 -11.74 -12.49 6.28
N ARG A 188 -12.01 -11.18 6.14
CA ARG A 188 -12.22 -10.51 4.86
C ARG A 188 -10.89 -10.18 4.18
N PRO A 189 -10.88 -10.02 2.85
CA PRO A 189 -9.69 -9.60 2.12
C PRO A 189 -9.07 -8.32 2.69
N GLU A 190 -7.74 -8.23 2.60
CA GLU A 190 -7.02 -7.02 2.96
C GLU A 190 -7.43 -5.86 2.02
N LEU A 191 -7.71 -4.69 2.60
CA LEU A 191 -8.35 -3.58 1.92
C LEU A 191 -7.55 -3.03 0.73
N THR A 192 -6.22 -2.97 0.80
CA THR A 192 -5.37 -2.49 -0.30
C THR A 192 -5.20 -3.51 -1.43
N ALA A 193 -5.42 -4.80 -1.17
CA ALA A 193 -5.34 -5.88 -2.14
C ALA A 193 -6.70 -6.34 -2.70
N ALA A 194 -7.81 -5.84 -2.15
CA ALA A 194 -9.14 -6.31 -2.49
C ALA A 194 -9.57 -5.92 -3.91
N LYS A 195 -10.21 -6.85 -4.63
CA LYS A 195 -10.80 -6.59 -5.95
C LYS A 195 -12.11 -5.80 -5.87
N ILE A 196 -12.84 -5.96 -4.78
CA ILE A 196 -14.09 -5.26 -4.50
C ILE A 196 -13.98 -4.64 -3.11
N VAL A 197 -14.39 -3.38 -2.98
CA VAL A 197 -14.45 -2.67 -1.71
C VAL A 197 -15.86 -2.12 -1.51
N VAL A 198 -16.48 -2.45 -0.40
CA VAL A 198 -17.73 -1.82 0.06
C VAL A 198 -17.37 -0.86 1.19
N SER A 199 -17.67 0.43 1.04
CA SER A 199 -17.23 1.45 1.99
C SER A 199 -18.38 2.26 2.59
N GLY A 200 -18.36 2.37 3.92
CA GLY A 200 -19.36 3.10 4.70
C GLY A 200 -18.92 4.50 5.13
N GLY A 201 -19.85 5.44 5.06
CA GLY A 201 -19.65 6.81 5.54
C GLY A 201 -20.42 7.16 6.81
N ARG A 202 -20.46 8.45 7.13
CA ARG A 202 -21.30 8.98 8.22
C ARG A 202 -22.80 8.69 8.01
N GLY A 203 -23.21 8.46 6.76
CA GLY A 203 -24.58 8.03 6.44
C GLY A 203 -25.02 6.74 7.13
N MET A 204 -24.08 5.87 7.56
CA MET A 204 -24.39 4.66 8.32
C MET A 204 -24.93 4.94 9.73
N GLN A 205 -24.80 6.18 10.22
CA GLN A 205 -25.32 6.68 11.52
C GLN A 205 -24.67 6.11 12.78
N ASN A 206 -24.34 4.81 12.84
CA ASN A 206 -23.69 4.14 13.97
C ASN A 206 -22.91 2.89 13.51
N GLY A 207 -22.15 2.29 14.45
CA GLY A 207 -21.35 1.09 14.19
C GLY A 207 -22.19 -0.17 13.94
N ASP A 208 -23.33 -0.34 14.63
CA ASP A 208 -24.18 -1.53 14.46
C ASP A 208 -24.72 -1.66 13.03
N ASN A 209 -24.95 -0.54 12.37
CA ASN A 209 -25.41 -0.49 10.99
C ASN A 209 -24.34 -0.92 9.97
N PHE A 210 -23.05 -0.97 10.33
CA PHE A 210 -22.02 -1.51 9.43
C PHE A 210 -22.21 -3.00 9.13
N LYS A 211 -23.01 -3.72 9.94
CA LYS A 211 -23.41 -5.11 9.65
C LYS A 211 -24.01 -5.30 8.25
N HIS A 212 -24.72 -4.29 7.73
CA HIS A 212 -25.27 -4.33 6.37
C HIS A 212 -24.16 -4.33 5.31
N LEU A 213 -23.09 -3.57 5.54
CA LEU A 213 -21.93 -3.55 4.65
C LEU A 213 -21.11 -4.83 4.77
N TYR A 214 -21.00 -5.39 5.98
CA TYR A 214 -20.34 -6.67 6.21
C TYR A 214 -21.05 -7.82 5.49
N SER A 215 -22.38 -7.90 5.60
CA SER A 215 -23.18 -8.93 4.93
C SER A 215 -23.05 -8.86 3.41
N LEU A 216 -23.18 -7.66 2.84
CA LEU A 216 -22.97 -7.43 1.41
C LEU A 216 -21.53 -7.77 0.97
N ALA A 217 -20.54 -7.39 1.78
CA ALA A 217 -19.14 -7.68 1.46
C ALA A 217 -18.84 -9.18 1.48
N ASP A 218 -19.43 -9.92 2.41
CA ASP A 218 -19.24 -11.38 2.51
C ASP A 218 -19.80 -12.10 1.28
N LYS A 219 -20.97 -11.67 0.77
CA LYS A 219 -21.52 -12.18 -0.50
C LYS A 219 -20.65 -11.89 -1.72
N LEU A 220 -20.06 -10.69 -1.76
CA LEU A 220 -19.23 -10.25 -2.89
C LEU A 220 -17.78 -10.72 -2.80
N GLY A 221 -17.36 -11.32 -1.67
CA GLY A 221 -15.95 -11.55 -1.37
C GLY A 221 -15.15 -10.23 -1.34
N ALA A 222 -15.76 -9.16 -0.85
CA ALA A 222 -15.21 -7.81 -0.81
C ALA A 222 -14.51 -7.50 0.52
N ALA A 223 -13.59 -6.54 0.49
CA ALA A 223 -13.14 -5.88 1.72
C ALA A 223 -14.13 -4.78 2.14
N VAL A 224 -14.11 -4.40 3.42
CA VAL A 224 -14.90 -3.28 3.93
C VAL A 224 -13.99 -2.11 4.26
N GLY A 225 -14.31 -0.95 3.71
CA GLY A 225 -13.62 0.31 3.99
C GLY A 225 -14.53 1.31 4.68
N ALA A 226 -13.97 2.46 5.05
CA ALA A 226 -14.72 3.53 5.68
C ALA A 226 -14.19 4.93 5.37
N SER A 227 -15.06 5.92 5.43
CA SER A 227 -14.62 7.31 5.46
C SER A 227 -14.04 7.69 6.82
N ARG A 228 -13.19 8.73 6.86
CA ARG A 228 -12.72 9.33 8.12
C ARG A 228 -13.86 9.69 9.07
N ALA A 229 -14.98 10.20 8.55
CA ALA A 229 -16.11 10.61 9.37
C ALA A 229 -16.77 9.44 10.12
N ALA A 230 -16.70 8.20 9.59
CA ALA A 230 -17.17 7.01 10.29
C ALA A 230 -16.18 6.56 11.37
N VAL A 231 -14.88 6.66 11.10
CA VAL A 231 -13.81 6.38 12.07
C VAL A 231 -13.86 7.35 13.25
N ASP A 232 -13.90 8.66 12.97
CA ASP A 232 -13.94 9.71 13.99
C ASP A 232 -15.21 9.61 14.87
N ALA A 233 -16.29 9.01 14.34
CA ALA A 233 -17.53 8.75 15.07
C ALA A 233 -17.54 7.40 15.83
N GLY A 234 -16.45 6.64 15.78
CA GLY A 234 -16.31 5.35 16.48
C GLY A 234 -17.09 4.20 15.86
N PHE A 235 -17.49 4.28 14.58
CA PHE A 235 -18.26 3.21 13.93
C PHE A 235 -17.39 2.01 13.60
N VAL A 236 -16.13 2.27 13.26
CA VAL A 236 -15.14 1.29 12.78
C VAL A 236 -13.73 1.77 13.13
N PRO A 237 -12.75 0.85 13.22
CA PRO A 237 -11.36 1.22 13.50
C PRO A 237 -10.69 1.98 12.35
N ASN A 238 -9.60 2.67 12.67
CA ASN A 238 -8.88 3.53 11.73
C ASN A 238 -8.23 2.76 10.56
N ASP A 239 -7.91 1.48 10.74
CA ASP A 239 -7.32 0.67 9.67
C ASP A 239 -8.28 0.43 8.50
N MET A 240 -9.60 0.62 8.70
CA MET A 240 -10.58 0.57 7.60
C MET A 240 -10.66 1.89 6.82
N GLN A 241 -9.98 2.95 7.25
CA GLN A 241 -10.09 4.26 6.64
C GLN A 241 -9.53 4.26 5.21
N VAL A 242 -10.34 4.71 4.24
CA VAL A 242 -9.93 5.00 2.87
C VAL A 242 -9.76 6.52 2.72
N GLY A 243 -8.70 6.94 2.04
CA GLY A 243 -8.45 8.35 1.73
C GLY A 243 -7.01 8.78 1.94
N GLN A 244 -6.77 10.09 1.81
CA GLN A 244 -5.46 10.73 1.89
C GLN A 244 -4.67 10.38 3.16
N THR A 245 -5.35 10.25 4.29
CA THR A 245 -4.74 9.93 5.59
C THR A 245 -5.00 8.49 6.03
N GLY A 246 -5.53 7.66 5.13
CA GLY A 246 -5.80 6.24 5.35
C GLY A 246 -5.14 5.41 4.26
N LYS A 247 -5.83 4.36 3.84
CA LYS A 247 -5.41 3.48 2.75
C LYS A 247 -5.81 4.06 1.39
N ILE A 248 -4.94 3.86 0.42
CA ILE A 248 -5.18 4.13 -0.99
C ILE A 248 -5.50 2.78 -1.64
N VAL A 249 -6.65 2.71 -2.31
CA VAL A 249 -7.16 1.51 -2.97
C VAL A 249 -7.52 1.83 -4.42
N ALA A 250 -7.40 0.83 -5.29
CA ALA A 250 -7.83 0.91 -6.69
C ALA A 250 -8.50 -0.42 -7.11
N PRO A 251 -9.61 -0.81 -6.46
CA PRO A 251 -10.31 -2.05 -6.78
C PRO A 251 -10.93 -2.03 -8.18
N GLN A 252 -11.39 -3.21 -8.62
CA GLN A 252 -12.25 -3.31 -9.81
C GLN A 252 -13.62 -2.68 -9.58
N LEU A 253 -14.13 -2.77 -8.35
CA LEU A 253 -15.41 -2.20 -7.94
C LEU A 253 -15.28 -1.55 -6.56
N TYR A 254 -15.69 -0.28 -6.46
CA TYR A 254 -15.81 0.43 -5.19
C TYR A 254 -17.27 0.88 -4.99
N ILE A 255 -17.91 0.41 -3.93
CA ILE A 255 -19.28 0.78 -3.57
C ILE A 255 -19.23 1.74 -2.39
N ALA A 256 -19.50 3.02 -2.63
CA ALA A 256 -19.53 4.09 -1.63
C ALA A 256 -20.95 4.28 -1.08
N VAL A 257 -21.17 3.92 0.19
CA VAL A 257 -22.48 3.94 0.85
C VAL A 257 -22.52 5.02 1.92
N GLY A 258 -23.36 6.03 1.73
CA GLY A 258 -23.53 7.14 2.69
C GLY A 258 -22.26 7.97 2.86
N ILE A 259 -21.43 8.06 1.81
CA ILE A 259 -20.20 8.84 1.75
C ILE A 259 -20.44 10.05 0.85
N SER A 260 -20.09 11.25 1.33
CA SER A 260 -20.32 12.49 0.57
C SER A 260 -19.35 12.68 -0.61
N GLY A 261 -18.16 12.07 -0.58
CA GLY A 261 -17.14 12.26 -1.63
C GLY A 261 -16.25 13.48 -1.40
N ALA A 262 -15.91 13.79 -0.14
CA ALA A 262 -14.91 14.82 0.16
C ALA A 262 -13.56 14.51 -0.53
N ILE A 263 -12.83 15.55 -0.95
CA ILE A 263 -11.56 15.42 -1.71
C ILE A 263 -10.59 14.46 -1.05
N GLN A 264 -10.50 14.47 0.29
CA GLN A 264 -9.61 13.61 1.05
C GLN A 264 -10.01 12.14 0.97
N HIS A 265 -11.30 11.82 0.85
CA HIS A 265 -11.77 10.45 0.64
C HIS A 265 -11.47 10.00 -0.79
N LEU A 266 -11.82 10.84 -1.77
CA LEU A 266 -11.60 10.55 -3.20
C LEU A 266 -10.13 10.29 -3.52
N ALA A 267 -9.21 10.99 -2.85
CA ALA A 267 -7.77 10.78 -2.99
C ALA A 267 -7.31 9.33 -2.76
N GLY A 268 -8.09 8.54 -2.02
CA GLY A 268 -7.79 7.13 -1.73
C GLY A 268 -8.58 6.12 -2.55
N MET A 269 -9.51 6.52 -3.42
CA MET A 269 -10.36 5.56 -4.17
C MET A 269 -10.80 5.98 -5.57
N LYS A 270 -10.48 7.20 -6.02
CA LYS A 270 -10.92 7.70 -7.34
C LYS A 270 -10.36 6.92 -8.54
N ASP A 271 -9.27 6.16 -8.32
CA ASP A 271 -8.63 5.33 -9.34
C ASP A 271 -9.23 3.91 -9.38
N SER A 272 -10.35 3.67 -8.68
CA SER A 272 -11.13 2.44 -8.81
C SER A 272 -11.70 2.32 -10.23
N LYS A 273 -11.75 1.11 -10.79
CA LYS A 273 -12.22 0.94 -12.19
C LYS A 273 -13.71 1.24 -12.37
N VAL A 274 -14.52 0.89 -11.38
CA VAL A 274 -15.95 1.20 -11.33
C VAL A 274 -16.28 1.71 -9.94
N ILE A 275 -16.91 2.88 -9.86
CA ILE A 275 -17.38 3.51 -8.63
C ILE A 275 -18.91 3.52 -8.66
N VAL A 276 -19.51 2.86 -7.66
CA VAL A 276 -20.95 2.90 -7.38
C VAL A 276 -21.18 3.78 -6.16
N ALA A 277 -22.13 4.70 -6.21
CA ALA A 277 -22.49 5.55 -5.08
C ALA A 277 -23.96 5.36 -4.69
N ILE A 278 -24.19 5.13 -3.38
CA ILE A 278 -25.52 5.09 -2.76
C ILE A 278 -25.57 6.23 -1.74
N ASN A 279 -26.37 7.26 -2.02
CA ASN A 279 -26.49 8.42 -1.15
C ASN A 279 -27.89 9.04 -1.27
N LYS A 280 -28.43 9.55 -0.17
CA LYS A 280 -29.74 10.23 -0.16
C LYS A 280 -29.69 11.67 -0.68
N ASP A 281 -28.51 12.28 -0.66
CA ASP A 281 -28.28 13.65 -1.11
C ASP A 281 -27.86 13.63 -2.58
N GLU A 282 -28.77 13.99 -3.49
CA GLU A 282 -28.53 14.00 -4.94
C GLU A 282 -27.39 14.92 -5.38
N GLU A 283 -27.05 15.93 -4.55
CA GLU A 283 -25.97 16.88 -4.80
C GLU A 283 -24.63 16.44 -4.17
N ALA A 284 -24.56 15.23 -3.60
CA ALA A 284 -23.34 14.74 -2.97
C ALA A 284 -22.17 14.68 -3.98
N PRO A 285 -21.00 15.28 -3.66
CA PRO A 285 -19.83 15.29 -4.54
C PRO A 285 -19.37 13.92 -5.06
N ILE A 286 -19.67 12.83 -4.35
CA ILE A 286 -19.36 11.46 -4.78
C ILE A 286 -19.97 11.12 -6.15
N PHE A 287 -21.14 11.67 -6.49
CA PHE A 287 -21.79 11.43 -7.77
C PHE A 287 -21.04 12.03 -8.96
N GLN A 288 -20.15 13.01 -8.71
CA GLN A 288 -19.31 13.59 -9.77
C GLN A 288 -18.21 12.63 -10.26
N VAL A 289 -17.93 11.57 -9.50
CA VAL A 289 -16.92 10.56 -9.83
C VAL A 289 -17.48 9.14 -9.91
N ALA A 290 -18.78 8.96 -9.64
CA ALA A 290 -19.42 7.66 -9.68
C ALA A 290 -19.80 7.30 -11.13
N ASP A 291 -19.47 6.09 -11.56
CA ASP A 291 -19.93 5.52 -12.82
C ASP A 291 -21.42 5.16 -12.74
N TYR A 292 -21.87 4.73 -11.56
CA TYR A 292 -23.28 4.44 -11.26
C TYR A 292 -23.69 5.09 -9.95
N GLY A 293 -24.78 5.86 -9.97
CA GLY A 293 -25.33 6.52 -8.79
C GLY A 293 -26.77 6.08 -8.53
N LEU A 294 -27.08 5.78 -7.27
CA LEU A 294 -28.45 5.55 -6.82
C LEU A 294 -28.77 6.52 -5.68
N VAL A 295 -29.71 7.42 -5.95
CA VAL A 295 -30.20 8.39 -4.96
C VAL A 295 -31.33 7.73 -4.15
N GLY A 296 -31.13 7.60 -2.84
CA GLY A 296 -32.15 7.02 -1.95
C GLY A 296 -31.62 6.67 -0.56
N ASP A 297 -32.50 6.05 0.24
CA ASP A 297 -32.12 5.59 1.58
C ASP A 297 -31.30 4.30 1.49
N LEU A 298 -30.07 4.35 2.00
CA LEU A 298 -29.18 3.20 2.04
C LEU A 298 -29.74 2.03 2.87
N PHE A 299 -30.62 2.30 3.84
CA PHE A 299 -31.21 1.24 4.69
C PHE A 299 -32.30 0.44 3.96
N GLU A 300 -32.86 0.98 2.89
CA GLU A 300 -33.79 0.27 2.00
C GLU A 300 -33.01 -0.40 0.86
N ILE A 301 -32.06 0.33 0.27
CA ILE A 301 -31.30 -0.12 -0.89
C ILE A 301 -30.33 -1.28 -0.57
N LEU A 302 -29.63 -1.24 0.57
CA LEU A 302 -28.62 -2.26 0.87
C LEU A 302 -29.22 -3.66 0.99
N PRO A 303 -30.33 -3.89 1.72
CA PRO A 303 -31.00 -5.18 1.73
C PRO A 303 -31.44 -5.66 0.34
N GLU A 304 -32.02 -4.79 -0.49
CA GLU A 304 -32.45 -5.16 -1.85
C GLU A 304 -31.25 -5.55 -2.73
N LEU A 305 -30.17 -4.77 -2.68
CA LEU A 305 -28.95 -5.09 -3.40
C LEU A 305 -28.36 -6.42 -2.92
N GLU A 306 -28.37 -6.66 -1.62
CA GLU A 306 -27.89 -7.91 -1.04
C GLU A 306 -28.71 -9.11 -1.54
N GLU A 307 -30.04 -9.01 -1.70
CA GLU A 307 -30.85 -10.12 -2.23
C GLU A 307 -30.55 -10.46 -3.70
N LEU A 308 -30.08 -9.50 -4.48
CA LEU A 308 -29.83 -9.65 -5.91
C LEU A 308 -28.44 -10.22 -6.24
N VAL A 309 -27.51 -10.22 -5.28
CA VAL A 309 -26.13 -10.73 -5.43
C VAL A 309 -25.91 -12.03 -4.65
#